data_AF-A0A933QQ64-F1
#
_entry.id   AF-A0A933QQ64-F1
#
_cell.length_a   1.000
_cell.length_b   1.000
_cell.length_c   1.000
_cell.angle_alpha   90.00
_cell.angle_beta   90.00
_cell.angle_gamma   90.00
#
_symmetry.space_group_name_H-M   'P 1'
#
loop_
_entity.id
_entity.type
_entity.pdbx_description
1 polymer ?
#
loop_
_entity_poly.entity_id
_entity_poly.type
_entity_poly.pdbx_seq_one_letter_code
_entity_poly.pdbx_strand_id
1 'polypeptide(L)'
;MSDTLRQYLRYITILFCVSLVGLGLHIIDDALVTREPDWYGISVGEFFLACAIIYLILPPIGMWLARRGSLIGLAILLLYAFQALYGAGLNHLRHLLGEFQGSQLLPTVLKSLNIDYAPYLTNHGFLTVMMNMAGLGITPPHTHSLVSNLVVYFNVGVNAALIAFILLAARAWWRTRTITLKPV
;
A
#
# COMPACT_ATOMS: atom_id res chain seq x y z
N MET A 1 -13.19 -9.51 -23.03
CA MET A 1 -12.73 -9.88 -21.67
C MET A 1 -13.46 -11.16 -21.29
N SER A 2 -12.76 -12.19 -20.78
CA SER A 2 -13.42 -13.45 -20.38
C SER A 2 -14.27 -13.27 -19.12
N ASP A 3 -15.26 -14.16 -18.92
CA ASP A 3 -16.13 -14.14 -17.75
C ASP A 3 -15.36 -14.38 -16.45
N THR A 4 -14.37 -15.28 -16.47
CA THR A 4 -13.47 -15.51 -15.35
C THR A 4 -12.72 -14.24 -14.94
N LEU A 5 -12.18 -13.49 -15.91
CA LEU A 5 -11.49 -12.22 -15.61
C LEU A 5 -12.47 -11.18 -15.05
N ARG A 6 -13.69 -11.10 -15.59
CA ARG A 6 -14.75 -10.22 -15.07
C ARG A 6 -15.13 -10.57 -13.64
N GLN A 7 -15.20 -11.85 -13.30
CA GLN A 7 -15.48 -12.32 -11.95
C GLN A 7 -14.37 -11.91 -10.97
N TYR A 8 -13.11 -12.15 -11.31
CA TYR A 8 -12.00 -11.72 -10.45
C TYR A 8 -11.97 -10.20 -10.25
N LEU A 9 -12.23 -9.41 -11.30
CA LEU A 9 -12.30 -7.95 -11.18
C LEU A 9 -13.42 -7.46 -10.24
N ARG A 10 -14.53 -8.20 -10.14
CA ARG A 10 -15.59 -7.90 -9.14
C ARG A 10 -15.09 -8.12 -7.73
N TYR A 11 -14.45 -9.25 -7.44
CA TYR A 11 -13.89 -9.52 -6.12
C TYR A 11 -12.77 -8.54 -5.77
N ILE A 12 -11.88 -8.23 -6.73
CA ILE A 12 -10.85 -7.19 -6.60
C ILE A 12 -11.48 -5.84 -6.26
N THR A 13 -12.57 -5.44 -6.92
CA THR A 13 -13.26 -4.17 -6.61
C THR A 13 -13.76 -4.14 -5.16
N ILE A 14 -14.41 -5.22 -4.70
CA ILE A 14 -14.93 -5.29 -3.33
C ILE A 14 -13.79 -5.23 -2.31
N LEU A 15 -12.78 -6.09 -2.48
CA LEU A 15 -11.62 -6.16 -1.58
C LEU A 15 -10.84 -4.85 -1.57
N PHE A 16 -10.70 -4.18 -2.72
CA PHE A 16 -10.07 -2.87 -2.81
C PHE A 16 -10.82 -1.82 -2.00
N CYS A 17 -12.15 -1.72 -2.14
CA CYS A 17 -12.94 -0.75 -1.37
C CYS A 17 -12.84 -1.03 0.14
N VAL A 18 -12.90 -2.29 0.54
CA VAL A 18 -12.75 -2.69 1.95
C VAL A 18 -11.36 -2.35 2.47
N SER A 19 -10.31 -2.67 1.71
CA SER A 19 -8.91 -2.33 2.02
C SER A 19 -8.73 -0.82 2.17
N LEU A 20 -9.29 -0.02 1.26
CA LEU A 20 -9.16 1.43 1.28
C LEU A 20 -9.82 2.08 2.50
N VAL A 21 -10.99 1.56 2.91
CA VAL A 21 -11.66 2.01 4.14
C VAL A 21 -10.83 1.67 5.37
N GLY A 22 -10.35 0.42 5.47
CA GLY A 22 -9.50 0.01 6.59
C GLY A 22 -8.21 0.82 6.66
N LEU A 23 -7.55 1.04 5.52
CA LEU A 23 -6.36 1.88 5.43
C LEU A 23 -6.65 3.33 5.84
N GLY A 24 -7.78 3.88 5.41
CA GLY A 24 -8.20 5.24 5.81
C GLY A 24 -8.41 5.38 7.31
N LEU A 25 -9.05 4.40 7.95
CA LEU A 25 -9.21 4.39 9.41
C LEU A 25 -7.87 4.35 10.14
N HIS A 26 -6.93 3.55 9.63
CA HIS A 26 -5.58 3.46 10.19
C HIS A 26 -4.80 4.78 10.03
N ILE A 27 -4.84 5.40 8.85
CA ILE A 27 -4.19 6.71 8.60
C ILE A 27 -4.75 7.82 9.52
N ILE A 28 -6.04 7.77 9.84
CA ILE A 28 -6.64 8.71 10.80
C ILE A 28 -6.06 8.50 12.20
N ASP A 29 -5.89 7.25 12.63
CA ASP A 29 -5.24 6.91 13.89
C ASP A 29 -3.76 7.34 13.91
N ASP A 30 -3.03 7.13 12.82
CA ASP A 30 -1.63 7.57 12.69
C ASP A 30 -1.50 9.10 12.82
N ALA A 31 -2.40 9.82 12.15
CA ALA A 31 -2.38 11.27 12.15
C ALA A 31 -2.76 11.88 13.51
N LEU A 32 -3.77 11.30 14.18
CA LEU A 32 -4.44 11.95 15.31
C LEU A 32 -4.11 11.33 16.67
N VAL A 33 -3.80 10.03 16.71
CA VAL A 33 -3.52 9.29 17.96
C VAL A 33 -2.02 9.11 18.14
N THR A 34 -1.33 8.52 17.16
CA THR A 34 0.12 8.30 17.29
C THR A 34 0.94 9.55 17.05
N ARG A 35 0.33 10.56 16.40
CA ARG A 35 0.98 11.83 16.06
C ARG A 35 2.15 11.62 15.08
N GLU A 36 2.02 10.66 14.17
CA GLU A 36 3.03 10.36 13.15
C GLU A 36 3.53 11.59 12.35
N PRO A 37 2.69 12.59 12.00
CA PRO A 37 3.15 13.81 11.33
C PRO A 37 4.24 14.57 12.11
N ASP A 38 4.22 14.51 13.45
CA ASP A 38 5.21 15.19 14.28
C ASP A 38 6.60 14.57 14.13
N TRP A 39 6.67 13.25 13.92
CA TRP A 39 7.94 12.53 13.71
C TRP A 39 8.58 12.93 12.39
N TYR A 40 7.75 13.29 11.42
CA TYR A 40 8.14 13.75 10.09
C TYR A 40 8.41 15.26 10.04
N GLY A 41 8.10 16.00 11.11
CA GLY A 41 8.21 17.46 11.12
C GLY A 41 7.27 18.13 10.11
N ILE A 42 6.08 17.57 9.90
CA ILE A 42 5.07 18.10 8.99
C ILE A 42 3.73 18.27 9.70
N SER A 43 2.84 19.08 9.14
CA SER A 43 1.49 19.22 9.67
C SER A 43 0.62 17.99 9.36
N VAL A 44 -0.40 17.77 10.20
CA VAL A 44 -1.44 16.75 9.96
C VAL A 44 -2.11 16.93 8.59
N GLY A 45 -2.32 18.17 8.15
CA GLY A 45 -2.89 18.47 6.84
C GLY A 45 -2.01 18.02 5.68
N GLU A 46 -0.70 18.25 5.77
CA GLU A 46 0.28 17.78 4.78
C GLU A 46 0.34 16.26 4.73
N PHE A 47 0.30 15.60 5.89
CA PHE A 47 0.25 14.15 5.98
C PHE A 47 -0.99 13.55 5.30
N PHE A 48 -2.19 14.10 5.60
CA PHE A 48 -3.41 13.66 4.93
C PHE A 48 -3.40 13.92 3.43
N LEU A 49 -2.89 15.07 2.99
CA LEU A 49 -2.76 15.37 1.57
C LEU A 49 -1.84 14.37 0.87
N ALA A 50 -0.69 14.05 1.48
CA ALA A 50 0.24 13.06 0.96
C ALA A 50 -0.42 11.67 0.86
N CYS A 51 -1.07 11.22 1.93
CA CYS A 51 -1.79 9.95 1.95
C CYS A 51 -2.93 9.91 0.91
N ALA A 52 -3.68 11.00 0.74
CA ALA A 52 -4.73 11.10 -0.27
C ALA A 52 -4.15 10.98 -1.69
N ILE A 53 -3.02 11.63 -1.99
CA ILE A 53 -2.35 11.49 -3.28
C ILE A 53 -1.92 10.05 -3.52
N ILE A 54 -1.30 9.41 -2.52
CA ILE A 54 -0.78 8.04 -2.64
C ILE A 54 -1.90 7.02 -2.79
N TYR A 55 -3.00 7.16 -2.04
CA TYR A 55 -4.02 6.10 -1.93
C TYR A 55 -5.36 6.40 -2.61
N LEU A 56 -5.75 7.66 -2.74
CA LEU A 56 -7.04 8.05 -3.35
C LEU A 56 -6.93 8.46 -4.81
N ILE A 57 -5.72 8.54 -5.37
CA ILE A 57 -5.51 8.86 -6.79
C ILE A 57 -4.99 7.64 -7.54
N LEU A 58 -3.78 7.18 -7.22
CA LEU A 58 -3.11 6.16 -8.02
C LEU A 58 -3.82 4.78 -8.00
N PRO A 59 -4.23 4.23 -6.84
CA PRO A 59 -4.93 2.94 -6.80
C PRO A 59 -6.33 2.98 -7.47
N PRO A 60 -7.16 4.02 -7.30
CA PRO A 60 -8.40 4.16 -8.06
C PRO A 60 -8.20 4.23 -9.59
N ILE A 61 -7.14 4.90 -10.07
CA ILE A 61 -6.75 4.85 -11.48
C ILE A 61 -6.39 3.42 -11.88
N GLY A 62 -5.63 2.70 -11.06
CA GLY A 62 -5.33 1.28 -11.24
C GLY A 62 -6.58 0.42 -11.38
N MET A 63 -7.57 0.62 -10.50
CA MET A 63 -8.87 -0.05 -10.56
C MET A 63 -9.62 0.25 -11.85
N TRP A 64 -9.70 1.52 -12.24
CA TRP A 64 -10.36 1.94 -13.47
C TRP A 64 -9.72 1.31 -14.72
N LEU A 65 -8.39 1.30 -14.78
CA LEU A 65 -7.61 0.65 -15.85
C LEU A 65 -7.83 -0.87 -15.86
N ALA A 66 -7.79 -1.52 -14.70
CA ALA A 66 -7.97 -2.97 -14.57
C ALA A 66 -9.35 -3.42 -15.06
N ARG A 67 -10.40 -2.65 -14.74
CA ARG A 67 -11.78 -2.90 -15.21
C ARG A 67 -11.95 -2.77 -16.71
N ARG A 68 -11.04 -2.05 -17.39
CA ARG A 68 -10.95 -1.97 -18.86
C ARG A 68 -10.06 -3.06 -19.47
N GLY A 69 -9.56 -3.99 -18.66
CA GLY A 69 -8.70 -5.08 -19.09
C GLY A 69 -7.25 -4.63 -19.35
N SER A 70 -6.76 -3.59 -18.69
CA SER A 70 -5.36 -3.19 -18.74
C SER A 70 -4.52 -3.94 -17.71
N LEU A 71 -3.41 -4.56 -18.15
CA LEU A 71 -2.45 -5.21 -17.26
C LEU A 71 -1.74 -4.20 -16.36
N ILE A 72 -1.51 -2.97 -16.85
CA ILE A 72 -0.93 -1.86 -16.07
C ILE A 72 -1.84 -1.54 -14.87
N GLY A 73 -3.16 -1.58 -15.06
CA GLY A 73 -4.10 -1.39 -13.96
C GLY A 73 -3.96 -2.44 -12.86
N LEU A 74 -3.78 -3.71 -13.25
CA LEU A 74 -3.52 -4.81 -12.31
C LEU A 74 -2.17 -4.65 -11.60
N ALA A 75 -1.13 -4.18 -12.29
CA ALA A 75 0.17 -3.92 -11.70
C ALA A 75 0.12 -2.80 -10.65
N ILE A 76 -0.58 -1.70 -10.92
CA ILE A 76 -0.78 -0.61 -9.96
C ILE A 76 -1.51 -1.11 -8.71
N LEU A 77 -2.60 -1.87 -8.88
CA LEU A 77 -3.33 -2.46 -7.76
C LEU A 77 -2.48 -3.45 -6.96
N LEU A 78 -1.59 -4.19 -7.63
CA LEU A 78 -0.67 -5.11 -6.97
C LEU A 78 0.32 -4.37 -6.08
N LEU A 79 0.91 -3.28 -6.59
CA LEU A 79 1.81 -2.40 -5.81
C LEU A 79 1.07 -1.81 -4.61
N TYR A 80 -0.15 -1.31 -4.80
CA TYR A 80 -1.00 -0.84 -3.71
C TYR A 80 -1.23 -1.94 -2.67
N ALA A 81 -1.65 -3.13 -3.08
CA ALA A 81 -2.00 -4.20 -2.17
C ALA A 81 -0.78 -4.71 -1.38
N PHE A 82 0.40 -4.74 -2.01
CA PHE A 82 1.65 -5.04 -1.29
C PHE A 82 2.02 -3.95 -0.29
N GLN A 83 1.89 -2.67 -0.67
CA GLN A 83 2.18 -1.58 0.25
C GLN A 83 1.20 -1.59 1.44
N ALA A 84 -0.09 -1.80 1.19
CA ALA A 84 -1.10 -1.88 2.25
C ALA A 84 -0.92 -3.12 3.15
N LEU A 85 -0.54 -4.28 2.57
CA LEU A 85 -0.20 -5.48 3.33
C LEU A 85 1.05 -5.28 4.18
N TYR A 86 2.11 -4.74 3.61
CA TYR A 86 3.40 -4.60 4.29
C TYR A 86 3.40 -3.42 5.26
N GLY A 87 3.12 -2.21 4.78
CA GLY A 87 3.19 -0.96 5.55
C GLY A 87 2.11 -0.91 6.65
N ALA A 88 0.84 -0.85 6.26
CA ALA A 88 -0.27 -0.73 7.20
C ALA A 88 -0.66 -2.07 7.88
N GLY A 89 -0.08 -3.19 7.45
CA GLY A 89 -0.38 -4.52 7.96
C GLY A 89 0.77 -5.09 8.78
N LEU A 90 1.70 -5.75 8.10
CA LEU A 90 2.78 -6.51 8.73
C LEU A 90 3.74 -5.64 9.54
N ASN A 91 4.07 -4.44 9.07
CA ASN A 91 4.94 -3.52 9.79
C ASN A 91 4.28 -3.05 11.09
N HIS A 92 2.98 -2.77 11.06
CA HIS A 92 2.21 -2.48 12.27
C HIS A 92 2.14 -3.67 13.24
N LEU A 93 1.96 -4.89 12.73
CA LEU A 93 2.02 -6.09 13.58
C LEU A 93 3.40 -6.25 14.25
N ARG A 94 4.49 -5.89 13.57
CA ARG A 94 5.83 -5.87 14.18
C ARG A 94 5.93 -4.81 15.28
N HIS A 95 5.35 -3.63 15.08
CA HIS A 95 5.30 -2.58 16.09
C HIS A 95 4.54 -3.06 17.35
N LEU A 96 3.46 -3.83 17.19
CA LEU A 96 2.75 -4.47 18.31
C LEU A 96 3.60 -5.49 19.08
N LEU A 97 4.60 -6.08 18.44
CA LEU A 97 5.57 -6.99 19.06
C LEU A 97 6.79 -6.26 19.62
N GLY A 98 6.82 -4.92 19.57
CA GLY A 98 7.90 -4.08 20.09
C GLY A 98 9.03 -3.80 19.10
N GLU A 99 8.87 -4.14 17.82
CA GLU A 99 9.87 -3.89 16.78
C GLU A 99 9.47 -2.72 15.87
N PHE A 100 10.12 -1.56 16.01
CA PHE A 100 9.74 -0.30 15.35
C PHE A 100 10.61 0.08 14.14
N GLN A 101 11.40 -0.88 13.64
CA GLN A 101 12.25 -0.68 12.47
C GLN A 101 11.48 -1.00 11.18
N GLY A 102 11.60 -0.11 10.18
CA GLY A 102 11.14 -0.39 8.83
C GLY A 102 11.88 -1.56 8.15
N SER A 103 11.53 -1.83 6.88
CA SER A 103 12.27 -2.80 6.06
C SER A 103 13.72 -2.37 5.95
N GLN A 104 14.66 -3.20 6.40
CA GLN A 104 16.09 -2.87 6.29
C GLN A 104 16.66 -3.08 4.88
N LEU A 105 15.88 -3.66 3.95
CA LEU A 105 16.36 -3.97 2.61
C LEU A 105 16.71 -2.70 1.81
N LEU A 106 15.74 -1.79 1.66
CA LEU A 106 15.94 -0.57 0.88
C LEU A 106 17.02 0.36 1.50
N PRO A 107 17.02 0.64 2.81
CA PRO A 107 18.13 1.31 3.49
C PRO A 107 19.51 0.70 3.19
N THR A 108 19.61 -0.64 3.23
CA THR A 108 20.87 -1.34 2.98
C THR A 108 21.34 -1.15 1.54
N VAL A 109 20.43 -1.27 0.57
CA VAL A 109 20.74 -1.04 -0.85
C VAL A 109 21.19 0.40 -1.09
N LEU A 110 20.46 1.40 -0.59
CA LEU A 110 20.83 2.81 -0.79
C LEU A 110 22.20 3.14 -0.16
N LYS A 111 22.46 2.63 1.05
CA LYS A 111 23.77 2.76 1.70
C LYS A 111 24.88 2.09 0.90
N SER A 112 24.64 0.90 0.33
CA SER A 112 25.62 0.21 -0.52
C SER A 112 25.98 0.97 -1.79
N LEU A 113 25.08 1.85 -2.25
CA LEU A 113 25.26 2.73 -3.40
C LEU A 113 25.77 4.14 -3.02
N ASN A 114 26.10 4.38 -1.74
CA ASN A 114 26.48 5.69 -1.19
C ASN A 114 25.44 6.79 -1.44
N ILE A 115 24.15 6.45 -1.43
CA ILE A 115 23.06 7.42 -1.53
C ILE A 115 22.71 7.90 -0.12
N ASP A 116 22.99 9.17 0.17
CA ASP A 116 22.57 9.81 1.41
C ASP A 116 21.13 10.30 1.29
N TYR A 117 20.22 9.62 2.00
CA TYR A 117 18.80 9.94 2.05
C TYR A 117 18.36 10.52 3.40
N ALA A 118 19.23 10.52 4.40
CA ALA A 118 18.88 10.94 5.76
C ALA A 118 18.34 12.38 5.84
N PRO A 119 18.87 13.36 5.07
CA PRO A 119 18.32 14.71 5.07
C PRO A 119 16.84 14.78 4.69
N TYR A 120 16.34 13.84 3.85
CA TYR A 120 14.98 13.88 3.31
C TYR A 120 13.92 13.24 4.22
N LEU A 121 14.32 12.67 5.37
CA LEU A 121 13.44 11.96 6.28
C LEU A 121 12.61 12.85 7.20
N THR A 122 12.85 14.17 7.22
CA THR A 122 12.14 15.12 8.08
C THR A 122 12.00 16.48 7.39
N ASN A 123 10.93 17.23 7.65
CA ASN A 123 10.73 18.63 7.24
C ASN A 123 10.75 18.89 5.71
N HIS A 124 10.45 17.88 4.88
CA HIS A 124 10.37 18.00 3.43
C HIS A 124 8.99 17.65 2.86
N GLY A 125 7.94 17.85 3.66
CA GLY A 125 6.54 17.73 3.23
C GLY A 125 6.23 16.35 2.63
N PHE A 126 5.70 16.34 1.41
CA PHE A 126 5.35 15.12 0.68
C PHE A 126 6.54 14.14 0.52
N LEU A 127 7.75 14.65 0.27
CA LEU A 127 8.93 13.81 0.08
C LEU A 127 9.25 13.02 1.36
N THR A 128 9.13 13.67 2.51
CA THR A 128 9.33 13.03 3.81
C THR A 128 8.35 11.87 4.01
N VAL A 129 7.07 12.05 3.68
CA VAL A 129 6.07 10.98 3.78
C VAL A 129 6.43 9.81 2.88
N MET A 130 6.79 10.08 1.61
CA MET A 130 7.19 9.04 0.66
C MET A 130 8.40 8.23 1.12
N MET A 131 9.43 8.89 1.65
CA MET A 131 10.64 8.22 2.12
C MET A 131 10.37 7.36 3.36
N ASN A 132 9.60 7.88 4.32
CA ASN A 132 9.25 7.13 5.52
C ASN A 132 8.31 5.94 5.21
N MET A 133 7.32 6.13 4.33
CA MET A 133 6.45 5.04 3.85
C MET A 133 7.19 3.97 3.05
N ALA A 134 8.31 4.32 2.41
CA ALA A 134 9.21 3.37 1.76
C ALA A 134 10.06 2.57 2.77
N GLY A 135 9.94 2.85 4.07
CA GLY A 135 10.67 2.16 5.13
C GLY A 135 12.10 2.68 5.35
N LEU A 136 12.41 3.90 4.91
CA LEU A 136 13.75 4.48 5.06
C LEU A 136 13.99 5.10 6.44
N GLY A 137 12.93 5.48 7.14
CA GLY A 137 12.98 6.03 8.48
C GLY A 137 12.95 4.98 9.59
N ILE A 138 13.16 5.45 10.82
CA ILE A 138 12.90 4.69 12.04
C ILE A 138 11.78 5.42 12.76
N THR A 139 10.71 4.70 13.10
CA THR A 139 9.62 5.27 13.88
C THR A 139 9.93 5.18 15.37
N PRO A 140 9.64 6.21 16.17
CA PRO A 140 9.76 6.11 17.62
C PRO A 140 8.74 5.11 18.17
N PRO A 141 8.98 4.51 19.36
CA PRO A 141 7.97 3.67 20.00
C PRO A 141 6.66 4.41 20.21
N HIS A 142 5.55 3.81 19.79
CA HIS A 142 4.20 4.40 19.87
C HIS A 142 3.13 3.32 20.06
N THR A 143 1.91 3.75 20.37
CA THR A 143 0.76 2.87 20.57
C THR A 143 -0.43 3.39 19.79
N HIS A 144 -1.15 2.48 19.14
CA HIS A 144 -2.37 2.77 18.39
C HIS A 144 -3.63 2.51 19.21
N SER A 145 -4.76 3.05 18.78
CA SER A 145 -6.05 2.70 19.36
C SER A 145 -6.40 1.22 19.15
N LEU A 146 -7.27 0.67 20.01
CA LEU A 146 -7.77 -0.70 19.84
C LEU A 146 -8.43 -0.92 18.47
N VAL A 147 -9.16 0.08 17.98
CA VAL A 147 -9.82 0.02 16.66
C VAL A 147 -8.78 -0.12 15.56
N SER A 148 -7.73 0.71 15.57
CA SER A 148 -6.63 0.65 14.62
C SER A 148 -5.94 -0.72 14.64
N ASN A 149 -5.66 -1.26 15.83
CA ASN A 149 -5.07 -2.60 15.97
C ASN A 149 -5.94 -3.71 15.36
N LEU A 150 -7.26 -3.69 15.56
CA LEU A 150 -8.16 -4.67 14.96
C LEU A 150 -8.23 -4.52 13.43
N VAL A 151 -8.26 -3.28 12.94
CA VAL A 151 -8.28 -2.95 11.51
C VAL A 151 -7.02 -3.47 10.81
N VAL A 152 -5.86 -3.43 11.47
CA VAL A 152 -4.59 -3.95 10.92
C VAL A 152 -4.67 -5.45 10.63
N TYR A 153 -5.12 -6.27 11.59
CA TYR A 153 -5.28 -7.71 11.37
C TYR A 153 -6.26 -8.02 10.23
N PHE A 154 -7.37 -7.28 10.18
CA PHE A 154 -8.34 -7.41 9.10
C PHE A 154 -7.74 -7.01 7.73
N ASN A 155 -7.01 -5.89 7.68
CA ASN A 155 -6.34 -5.40 6.47
C ASN A 155 -5.28 -6.38 5.95
N VAL A 156 -4.55 -7.07 6.83
CA VAL A 156 -3.61 -8.12 6.41
C VAL A 156 -4.35 -9.21 5.63
N GLY A 157 -5.46 -9.72 6.16
CA GLY A 157 -6.27 -10.72 5.48
C GLY A 157 -6.86 -10.24 4.15
N VAL A 158 -7.45 -9.04 4.15
CA VAL A 158 -8.06 -8.44 2.95
C VAL A 158 -7.02 -8.20 1.86
N ASN A 159 -5.85 -7.65 2.19
CA ASN A 159 -4.82 -7.35 1.20
C ASN A 159 -4.12 -8.61 0.69
N ALA A 160 -3.94 -9.64 1.53
CA ALA A 160 -3.45 -10.95 1.07
C ALA A 160 -4.41 -11.59 0.07
N ALA A 161 -5.73 -11.57 0.36
CA ALA A 161 -6.75 -12.02 -0.58
C ALA A 161 -6.76 -11.19 -1.86
N LEU A 162 -6.64 -9.86 -1.75
CA LEU A 162 -6.59 -8.94 -2.89
C LEU A 162 -5.41 -9.27 -3.82
N ILE A 163 -4.21 -9.48 -3.27
CA ILE A 163 -3.02 -9.91 -4.02
C ILE A 163 -3.32 -11.21 -4.78
N ALA A 164 -3.87 -12.22 -4.10
CA ALA A 164 -4.19 -13.50 -4.73
C ALA A 164 -5.15 -13.33 -5.92
N PHE A 165 -6.23 -12.57 -5.75
CA PHE A 165 -7.18 -12.31 -6.82
C PHE A 165 -6.57 -11.49 -7.97
N ILE A 166 -5.70 -10.52 -7.69
CA ILE A 166 -4.99 -9.75 -8.72
C ILE A 166 -4.09 -10.68 -9.55
N LEU A 167 -3.36 -11.59 -8.92
CA LEU A 167 -2.52 -12.56 -9.61
C LEU A 167 -3.36 -13.53 -10.48
N LEU A 168 -4.50 -13.99 -9.97
CA LEU A 168 -5.45 -14.81 -10.73
C LEU A 168 -6.03 -14.04 -11.93
N ALA A 169 -6.36 -12.75 -11.75
CA ALA A 169 -6.81 -11.88 -12.83
C ALA A 169 -5.72 -11.66 -13.90
N ALA A 170 -4.47 -11.41 -13.49
CA ALA A 170 -3.35 -11.26 -14.41
C ALA A 170 -3.10 -12.54 -15.21
N ARG A 171 -3.17 -13.71 -14.57
CA ARG A 171 -3.07 -15.01 -15.24
C ARG A 171 -4.21 -15.23 -16.23
N ALA A 172 -5.45 -14.91 -15.85
CA ALA A 172 -6.61 -15.02 -16.73
C ALA A 172 -6.49 -14.08 -17.94
N TRP A 173 -6.04 -12.84 -17.71
CA TRP A 173 -5.75 -11.87 -18.76
C TRP A 173 -4.70 -12.41 -19.74
N TRP A 174 -3.58 -12.94 -19.25
CA TRP A 174 -2.52 -13.51 -20.07
C TRP A 174 -3.04 -14.65 -20.96
N ARG A 175 -3.79 -15.60 -20.37
CA ARG A 175 -4.39 -16.72 -21.09
C ARG A 175 -5.28 -16.25 -22.24
N THR A 176 -6.11 -15.24 -22.02
CA THR A 176 -6.97 -14.71 -23.09
C THR A 176 -6.18 -14.16 -24.27
N ARG A 177 -5.02 -13.53 -24.03
CA ARG A 177 -4.18 -12.97 -25.10
C ARG A 177 -3.36 -14.03 -25.82
N THR A 178 -2.84 -15.03 -25.11
CA THR A 178 -2.08 -16.12 -25.75
C THR A 178 -2.94 -17.01 -26.65
N ILE A 179 -4.22 -17.21 -26.31
CA ILE A 179 -5.13 -18.00 -27.15
C ILE A 179 -5.46 -17.24 -28.45
N THR A 180 -5.62 -15.91 -28.39
CA THR A 180 -5.90 -15.09 -29.57
C THR A 180 -4.71 -14.99 -30.54
N LEU A 181 -3.48 -15.25 -30.08
CA LEU A 181 -2.27 -15.10 -30.88
C LEU A 181 -1.76 -16.39 -31.53
N LYS A 182 -2.42 -17.55 -31.30
CA LYS A 182 -2.11 -18.75 -32.08
C LYS A 182 -2.76 -18.62 -33.46
N PRO A 183 -2.00 -18.52 -34.56
CA PRO A 183 -2.58 -18.63 -35.89
C PRO A 183 -3.11 -20.06 -36.07
N VAL A 184 -4.30 -20.16 -36.65
CA VAL A 184 -4.87 -21.43 -37.14
C VAL A 184 -4.05 -21.91 -38.32
#